data_AF-A0A8H6XZE8-F1
#
_entry.id   AF-A0A8H6XZE8-F1
#
_cell.length_a   1.000
_cell.length_b   1.000
_cell.length_c   1.000
_cell.angle_alpha   90.00
_cell.angle_beta   90.00
_cell.angle_gamma   90.00
#
_symmetry.space_group_name_H-M   'P 1'
#
loop_
_entity.id
_entity.type
_entity.pdbx_description
1 polymer ?
#
loop_
_entity_poly.entity_id
_entity_poly.type
_entity_poly.pdbx_seq_one_letter_code
_entity_poly.pdbx_strand_id
1 'polypeptide(L)'
;MAFADGSPLFHRDVEKLDRQDDNAATRLFSADALKYLVDHHPEYLGEIVYLFVFGELIDAYPNRTMSHADRLQLVLRARYFLDAWATFLDVAGYNKSVYFLSREAVDIARIIIEGYIALLYIHRDHLNNNIFPLLPWLHSSEACEHVFGEARRIIKDFSMLDFIYMVPKLRVKIRAAILRGKASDPKERAAGYTHTYFDSTGIDVLALSTFPNNDDIEQIACQASEEADTVVLIKCAPQC
;
A
#
# COMPACT_ATOMS: atom_id res chain seq x y z
N MET A 1 -2.84 21.47 -4.08
CA MET A 1 -1.73 20.90 -3.31
C MET A 1 -0.37 21.12 -3.96
N ALA A 2 -0.03 20.46 -5.08
CA ALA A 2 1.37 20.42 -5.57
C ALA A 2 2.06 21.77 -5.88
N PHE A 3 1.32 22.83 -6.22
CA PHE A 3 1.88 24.15 -6.50
C PHE A 3 1.90 25.10 -5.30
N ALA A 4 1.44 24.64 -4.14
CA ALA A 4 1.37 25.46 -2.94
C ALA A 4 2.70 25.39 -2.17
N ASP A 5 3.09 26.51 -1.57
CA ASP A 5 4.29 26.58 -0.74
C ASP A 5 4.18 25.60 0.44
N GLY A 6 5.29 24.90 0.71
CA GLY A 6 5.36 23.88 1.77
C GLY A 6 4.64 22.56 1.45
N SER A 7 4.10 22.39 0.25
CA SER A 7 3.47 21.12 -0.15
C SER A 7 4.50 19.98 -0.19
N PRO A 8 4.16 18.77 0.30
CA PRO A 8 5.00 17.58 0.17
C PRO A 8 4.97 16.98 -1.25
N LEU A 9 4.07 17.45 -2.12
CA LEU A 9 4.02 17.07 -3.53
C LEU A 9 4.90 17.99 -4.37
N PHE A 10 5.55 17.44 -5.39
CA PHE A 10 6.31 18.23 -6.37
C PHE A 10 5.43 18.62 -7.56
N HIS A 11 5.76 19.72 -8.24
CA HIS A 11 5.06 20.13 -9.47
C HIS A 11 5.01 19.01 -10.52
N ARG A 12 6.10 18.27 -10.69
CA ARG A 12 6.21 17.13 -11.61
C ARG A 12 5.28 15.95 -11.27
N ASP A 13 4.78 15.90 -10.04
CA ASP A 13 3.86 14.84 -9.60
C ASP A 13 2.47 15.04 -10.23
N VAL A 14 2.20 16.22 -10.77
CA VAL A 14 0.93 16.56 -11.44
C VAL A 14 1.15 17.10 -12.86
N GLU A 15 2.32 17.67 -13.18
CA GLU A 15 2.67 18.15 -14.51
C GLU A 15 3.46 17.12 -15.31
N LYS A 16 2.99 16.82 -16.53
CA LYS A 16 3.61 15.81 -17.43
C LYS A 16 3.78 14.46 -16.71
N LEU A 17 2.73 14.08 -15.98
CA LEU A 17 2.67 12.89 -15.15
C LEU A 17 3.16 11.65 -15.92
N ASP A 18 4.26 11.08 -15.45
CA ASP A 18 4.59 9.69 -15.73
C ASP A 18 3.63 8.82 -14.93
N ARG A 19 2.66 8.20 -15.61
CA ARG A 19 1.65 7.36 -14.97
C ARG A 19 2.23 6.07 -14.38
N GLN A 20 3.52 5.81 -14.60
CA GLN A 20 4.27 4.69 -14.01
C GLN A 20 5.17 5.14 -12.84
N ASP A 21 5.19 6.42 -12.47
CA ASP A 21 5.96 6.89 -11.31
C ASP A 21 5.20 6.64 -10.01
N ASP A 22 5.38 5.45 -9.45
CA ASP A 22 4.81 5.07 -8.16
C ASP A 22 5.22 6.02 -7.03
N ASN A 23 6.37 6.72 -7.15
CA ASN A 23 6.81 7.63 -6.09
C ASN A 23 5.89 8.84 -5.94
N ALA A 24 5.26 9.31 -7.02
CA ALA A 24 4.28 10.39 -6.96
C ALA A 24 3.04 9.93 -6.19
N ALA A 25 2.57 8.71 -6.45
CA ALA A 25 1.47 8.10 -5.70
C ALA A 25 1.84 7.87 -4.23
N THR A 26 3.03 7.35 -3.93
CA THR A 26 3.51 7.16 -2.56
C THR A 26 3.59 8.49 -1.80
N ARG A 27 4.03 9.58 -2.43
CA ARG A 27 4.02 10.91 -1.80
C ARG A 27 2.60 11.39 -1.51
N LEU A 28 1.65 11.20 -2.43
CA LEU A 28 0.25 11.59 -2.24
C LEU A 28 -0.40 10.88 -1.06
N PHE A 29 -0.13 9.58 -0.89
CA PHE A 29 -0.65 8.77 0.21
C PHE A 29 0.23 8.80 1.47
N SER A 30 1.23 9.69 1.53
CA SER A 30 2.12 9.80 2.69
C SER A 30 1.47 10.54 3.87
N ALA A 31 1.96 10.25 5.07
CA ALA A 31 1.57 10.98 6.28
C ALA A 31 1.84 12.49 6.18
N ASP A 32 2.91 12.90 5.48
CA ASP A 32 3.22 14.32 5.25
C ASP A 32 2.15 15.00 4.39
N ALA A 33 1.67 14.33 3.33
CA ALA A 33 0.60 14.85 2.48
C ALA A 33 -0.74 14.93 3.21
N LEU A 34 -1.07 13.90 3.99
CA LEU A 34 -2.26 13.90 4.84
C LEU A 34 -2.21 15.04 5.87
N LYS A 35 -1.07 15.17 6.57
CA LYS A 35 -0.88 16.25 7.55
C LYS A 35 -0.98 17.63 6.91
N TYR A 36 -0.37 17.81 5.74
CA TYR A 36 -0.46 19.08 5.00
C TYR A 36 -1.91 19.46 4.72
N LEU A 37 -2.73 18.51 4.24
CA LEU A 37 -4.16 18.73 3.99
C LEU A 37 -4.93 19.05 5.28
N VAL A 38 -4.70 18.32 6.36
CA VAL A 38 -5.36 18.57 7.64
C VAL A 38 -5.05 19.99 8.14
N ASP A 39 -3.80 20.42 8.03
CA ASP A 39 -3.34 21.71 8.57
C ASP A 39 -3.78 22.91 7.68
N HIS A 40 -3.82 22.74 6.35
CA HIS A 40 -4.03 23.86 5.40
C HIS A 40 -5.39 23.83 4.69
N HIS A 41 -6.03 22.67 4.60
CA HIS A 41 -7.27 22.43 3.86
C HIS A 41 -8.27 21.54 4.63
N PRO A 42 -8.60 21.85 5.90
CA PRO A 42 -9.54 21.05 6.70
C PRO A 42 -10.94 20.94 6.07
N GLU A 43 -11.30 21.86 5.16
CA GLU A 43 -12.54 21.81 4.39
C GLU A 43 -12.61 20.62 3.41
N TYR A 44 -11.47 20.03 3.02
CA TYR A 44 -11.40 18.86 2.14
C TYR A 44 -11.49 17.55 2.91
N LEU A 45 -12.40 17.49 3.89
CA LEU A 45 -12.59 16.34 4.76
C LEU A 45 -12.76 15.02 4.00
N GLY A 46 -13.53 15.02 2.90
CA GLY A 46 -13.72 13.80 2.10
C GLY A 46 -12.42 13.27 1.50
N GLU A 47 -11.54 14.17 1.06
CA GLU A 47 -10.23 13.83 0.49
C GLU A 47 -9.24 13.42 1.58
N ILE A 48 -9.26 14.09 2.74
CA ILE A 48 -8.49 13.70 3.93
C ILE A 48 -8.84 12.28 4.36
N VAL A 49 -10.15 11.98 4.49
CA VAL A 49 -10.64 10.64 4.85
C VAL A 49 -10.22 9.61 3.81
N TYR A 50 -10.36 9.94 2.52
CA TYR A 50 -9.96 9.05 1.44
C TYR A 50 -8.47 8.73 1.51
N LEU A 51 -7.60 9.74 1.61
CA LEU A 51 -6.15 9.55 1.65
C LEU A 51 -5.70 8.83 2.92
N PHE A 52 -6.37 9.06 4.06
CA PHE A 52 -6.14 8.31 5.29
C PHE A 52 -6.43 6.82 5.09
N VAL A 53 -7.67 6.46 4.73
CA VAL A 53 -8.11 5.06 4.62
C VAL A 53 -7.30 4.29 3.57
N PHE A 54 -7.12 4.87 2.38
CA PHE A 54 -6.40 4.18 1.31
C PHE A 54 -4.87 4.24 1.49
N GLY A 55 -4.34 5.30 2.10
CA GLY A 55 -2.91 5.38 2.41
C GLY A 55 -2.48 4.29 3.38
N GLU A 56 -3.29 4.05 4.42
CA GLU A 56 -3.03 2.98 5.38
C GLU A 56 -3.29 1.58 4.81
N LEU A 57 -4.32 1.40 3.97
CA LEU A 57 -4.51 0.14 3.24
C LEU A 57 -3.28 -0.20 2.40
N ILE A 58 -2.72 0.80 1.71
CA ILE A 58 -1.52 0.63 0.90
C ILE A 58 -0.32 0.35 1.81
N ASP A 59 -0.11 1.11 2.89
CA ASP A 59 1.03 0.93 3.81
C ASP A 59 1.02 -0.43 4.53
N ALA A 60 -0.15 -1.02 4.75
CA ALA A 60 -0.31 -2.33 5.37
C ALA A 60 0.39 -3.48 4.61
N TYR A 61 0.83 -3.27 3.37
CA TYR A 61 1.58 -4.25 2.58
C TYR A 61 3.11 -4.06 2.60
N PRO A 62 3.66 -2.91 2.14
CA PRO A 62 5.10 -2.70 2.02
C PRO A 62 5.79 -2.39 3.36
N ASN A 63 5.07 -1.88 4.36
CA ASN A 63 5.65 -1.57 5.66
C ASN A 63 6.30 -2.82 6.25
N ARG A 64 7.52 -2.74 6.80
CA ARG A 64 8.29 -3.91 7.27
C ARG A 64 8.29 -4.09 8.78
N THR A 65 7.85 -3.08 9.52
CA THR A 65 7.88 -3.07 10.99
C THR A 65 6.49 -3.24 11.59
N MET A 66 5.43 -3.13 10.78
CA MET A 66 4.05 -3.26 11.22
C MET A 66 3.67 -4.71 11.55
N SER A 67 3.00 -4.90 12.69
CA SER A 67 2.54 -6.21 13.18
C SER A 67 1.38 -6.75 12.33
N HIS A 68 1.04 -8.04 12.47
CA HIS A 68 -0.13 -8.61 11.82
C HIS A 68 -1.46 -8.11 12.39
N ALA A 69 -1.48 -7.75 13.68
CA ALA A 69 -2.66 -7.17 14.31
C ALA A 69 -2.97 -5.79 13.70
N ASP A 70 -1.95 -4.92 13.61
CA ASP A 70 -2.11 -3.58 13.02
C ASP A 70 -2.53 -3.68 11.55
N ARG A 71 -1.85 -4.50 10.74
CA ARG A 71 -2.22 -4.71 9.33
C ARG A 71 -3.66 -5.16 9.18
N LEU A 72 -4.08 -6.13 10.00
CA LEU A 72 -5.44 -6.65 9.97
C LEU A 72 -6.46 -5.54 10.27
N GLN A 73 -6.17 -4.68 11.25
CA GLN A 73 -7.00 -3.53 11.57
C GLN A 73 -7.11 -2.56 10.38
N LEU A 74 -5.99 -2.20 9.75
CA LEU A 74 -5.98 -1.27 8.61
C LEU A 74 -6.77 -1.83 7.41
N VAL A 75 -6.58 -3.10 7.06
CA VAL A 75 -7.31 -3.71 5.92
C VAL A 75 -8.80 -3.87 6.22
N LEU A 76 -9.17 -4.20 7.46
CA LEU A 76 -10.58 -4.32 7.86
C LEU A 76 -11.26 -2.95 7.91
N ARG A 77 -10.58 -1.91 8.39
CA ARG A 77 -11.12 -0.54 8.37
C ARG A 77 -11.40 -0.08 6.95
N ALA A 78 -10.49 -0.34 6.02
CA ALA A 78 -10.71 -0.05 4.61
C ALA A 78 -11.89 -0.83 4.01
N ARG A 79 -12.06 -2.11 4.42
CA ARG A 79 -13.22 -2.93 4.04
C ARG A 79 -14.52 -2.29 4.49
N TYR A 80 -14.64 -2.03 5.79
CA TYR A 80 -15.86 -1.48 6.38
C TYR A 80 -16.17 -0.09 5.84
N PHE A 81 -15.15 0.74 5.61
CA PHE A 81 -15.33 2.04 4.97
C PHE A 81 -15.91 1.92 3.55
N LEU A 82 -15.38 1.01 2.72
CA LEU A 82 -15.91 0.76 1.36
C LEU A 82 -17.35 0.26 1.40
N ASP A 83 -17.67 -0.66 2.30
CA ASP A 83 -19.01 -1.23 2.45
C ASP A 83 -20.00 -0.18 2.96
N ALA A 84 -19.60 0.65 3.93
CA ALA A 84 -20.39 1.76 4.45
C ALA A 84 -20.64 2.83 3.38
N TRP A 85 -19.61 3.22 2.62
CA TRP A 85 -19.76 4.19 1.53
C TRP A 85 -20.71 3.67 0.43
N ALA A 86 -20.55 2.41 0.00
CA ALA A 86 -21.46 1.80 -0.97
C ALA A 86 -22.91 1.74 -0.45
N THR A 87 -23.10 1.33 0.81
CA THR A 87 -24.42 1.25 1.45
C THR A 87 -25.06 2.64 1.58
N PHE A 88 -24.29 3.65 1.97
CA PHE A 88 -24.76 5.03 2.03
C PHE A 88 -25.29 5.51 0.68
N LEU A 89 -24.56 5.25 -0.41
CA LEU A 89 -25.00 5.64 -1.76
C LEU A 89 -26.30 4.94 -2.17
N ASP A 90 -26.45 3.66 -1.84
CA ASP A 90 -27.68 2.90 -2.10
C ASP A 90 -28.88 3.47 -1.33
N VAL A 91 -28.71 3.75 -0.04
CA VAL A 91 -29.77 4.32 0.82
C VAL A 91 -30.13 5.75 0.41
N ALA A 92 -29.15 6.56 0.05
CA ALA A 92 -29.36 7.95 -0.37
C ALA A 92 -29.82 8.09 -1.83
N GLY A 93 -29.85 7.00 -2.60
CA GLY A 93 -30.29 6.99 -4.00
C GLY A 93 -29.27 7.58 -4.99
N TYR A 94 -27.99 7.62 -4.63
CA TYR A 94 -26.93 8.08 -5.51
C TYR A 94 -26.42 6.96 -6.43
N ASN A 95 -26.15 7.30 -7.69
CA ASN A 95 -25.61 6.34 -8.64
C ASN A 95 -24.14 6.01 -8.33
N LYS A 96 -23.88 4.76 -7.91
CA LYS A 96 -22.53 4.26 -7.59
C LYS A 96 -21.53 4.39 -8.75
N SER A 97 -21.97 4.33 -10.01
CA SER A 97 -21.06 4.52 -11.16
C SER A 97 -20.48 5.94 -11.28
N VAL A 98 -21.07 6.91 -10.57
CA VAL A 98 -20.65 8.32 -10.57
C VAL A 98 -20.01 8.73 -9.25
N TYR A 99 -20.56 8.24 -8.14
CA TYR A 99 -20.20 8.71 -6.79
C TYR A 99 -19.40 7.70 -5.95
N PHE A 100 -19.07 6.54 -6.53
CA PHE A 100 -18.21 5.55 -5.91
C PHE A 100 -16.92 5.39 -6.72
N LEU A 101 -15.99 4.61 -6.19
CA LEU A 101 -14.81 4.18 -6.93
C LEU A 101 -15.20 3.40 -8.19
N SER A 102 -14.32 3.44 -9.19
CA SER A 102 -14.50 2.61 -10.39
C SER A 102 -14.53 1.13 -9.99
N ARG A 103 -15.23 0.32 -10.79
CA ARG A 103 -15.32 -1.11 -10.54
C ARG A 103 -13.94 -1.74 -10.38
N GLU A 104 -13.00 -1.37 -11.23
CA GLU A 104 -11.63 -1.89 -11.22
C GLU A 104 -10.90 -1.51 -9.93
N ALA A 105 -11.06 -0.28 -9.45
CA ALA A 105 -10.43 0.16 -8.20
C ALA A 105 -11.01 -0.57 -6.99
N VAL A 106 -12.33 -0.80 -6.96
CA VAL A 106 -12.99 -1.59 -5.91
C VAL A 106 -12.54 -3.04 -5.94
N ASP A 107 -12.46 -3.64 -7.13
CA ASP A 107 -12.01 -5.03 -7.30
C ASP A 107 -10.54 -5.18 -6.85
N ILE A 108 -9.66 -4.22 -7.18
CA ILE A 108 -8.27 -4.19 -6.69
C ILE A 108 -8.22 -4.06 -5.17
N ALA A 109 -8.96 -3.11 -4.58
CA ALA A 109 -9.00 -2.92 -3.14
C ALA A 109 -9.48 -4.20 -2.43
N ARG A 110 -10.50 -4.88 -2.96
CA ARG A 110 -10.97 -6.17 -2.44
C ARG A 110 -9.93 -7.26 -2.53
N ILE A 111 -9.22 -7.38 -3.65
CA ILE A 111 -8.12 -8.36 -3.80
C ILE A 111 -7.04 -8.15 -2.74
N ILE A 112 -6.68 -6.89 -2.47
CA ILE A 112 -5.68 -6.54 -1.44
C ILE A 112 -6.23 -6.87 -0.05
N ILE A 113 -7.45 -6.44 0.28
CA ILE A 113 -8.05 -6.70 1.61
C ILE A 113 -8.22 -8.21 1.86
N GLU A 114 -8.93 -8.90 0.97
CA GLU A 114 -9.25 -10.32 1.14
C GLU A 114 -8.03 -11.20 0.96
N GLY A 115 -7.10 -10.81 0.09
CA GLY A 115 -5.82 -11.47 -0.09
C GLY A 115 -4.97 -11.45 1.17
N TYR A 116 -4.88 -10.30 1.85
CA TYR A 116 -4.15 -10.21 3.13
C TYR A 116 -4.78 -11.10 4.19
N ILE A 117 -6.11 -11.02 4.36
CA ILE A 117 -6.85 -11.80 5.35
C ILE A 117 -6.66 -13.30 5.09
N ALA A 118 -6.78 -13.74 3.83
CA ALA A 118 -6.57 -15.13 3.44
C ALA A 118 -5.13 -15.59 3.74
N LEU A 119 -4.11 -14.79 3.40
CA LEU A 119 -2.71 -15.10 3.71
C LEU A 119 -2.48 -15.22 5.22
N LEU A 120 -3.08 -14.33 6.02
CA LEU A 120 -2.99 -14.38 7.47
C LEU A 120 -3.52 -15.71 8.01
N TYR A 121 -4.73 -16.13 7.60
CA TYR A 121 -5.30 -17.41 8.03
C TYR A 121 -4.49 -18.61 7.53
N ILE A 122 -4.03 -18.59 6.28
CA ILE A 122 -3.21 -19.68 5.72
C ILE A 122 -1.92 -19.84 6.52
N HIS A 123 -1.21 -18.75 6.81
CA HIS A 123 0.03 -18.81 7.58
C HIS A 123 -0.23 -19.27 9.02
N ARG A 124 -1.24 -18.71 9.68
CA ARG A 124 -1.59 -19.03 11.07
C ARG A 124 -2.06 -20.47 11.25
N ASP A 125 -2.94 -20.95 10.38
CA ASP A 125 -3.67 -22.21 10.60
C ASP A 125 -3.03 -23.41 9.89
N HIS A 126 -2.27 -23.18 8.81
CA HIS A 126 -1.72 -24.25 7.97
C HIS A 126 -0.19 -24.29 7.90
N LEU A 127 0.50 -23.20 8.28
CA LEU A 127 1.97 -23.15 8.27
C LEU A 127 2.59 -23.12 9.69
N ASN A 128 1.78 -23.30 10.74
CA ASN A 128 2.17 -23.27 12.16
C ASN A 128 3.18 -24.35 12.61
N ASN A 129 3.47 -25.34 11.76
CA ASN A 129 4.41 -26.41 12.08
C ASN A 129 5.87 -25.92 12.15
N ASN A 130 6.18 -24.73 11.62
CA ASN A 130 7.46 -24.06 11.81
C ASN A 130 7.25 -22.53 11.93
N ILE A 131 8.30 -21.81 12.36
CA ILE A 131 8.34 -20.34 12.34
C ILE A 131 8.44 -19.89 10.88
N PHE A 132 7.30 -19.68 10.23
CA PHE A 132 7.20 -19.17 8.86
C PHE A 132 6.61 -17.77 8.86
N PRO A 133 7.43 -16.73 8.67
CA PRO A 133 6.94 -15.36 8.68
C PRO A 133 6.06 -15.08 7.47
N LEU A 134 4.98 -14.33 7.67
CA LEU A 134 4.25 -13.71 6.57
C LEU A 134 4.91 -12.36 6.25
N LEU A 135 5.41 -12.23 5.03
CA LEU A 135 6.11 -11.02 4.53
C LEU A 135 5.30 -10.41 3.39
N PRO A 136 4.28 -9.56 3.65
CA PRO A 136 3.30 -9.15 2.64
C PRO A 136 3.92 -8.47 1.41
N TRP A 137 5.00 -7.73 1.59
CA TRP A 137 5.75 -7.08 0.51
C TRP A 137 6.41 -8.05 -0.48
N LEU A 138 6.55 -9.34 -0.14
CA LEU A 138 7.04 -10.37 -1.07
C LEU A 138 5.93 -10.96 -1.95
N HIS A 139 4.66 -10.57 -1.74
CA HIS A 139 3.53 -11.00 -2.55
C HIS A 139 3.20 -10.01 -3.69
N SER A 140 4.13 -9.11 -4.04
CA SER A 140 4.00 -8.16 -5.15
C SER A 140 4.77 -8.58 -6.42
N SER A 141 4.56 -7.87 -7.53
CA SER A 141 5.34 -8.02 -8.76
C SER A 141 6.67 -7.24 -8.76
N GLU A 142 6.97 -6.48 -7.70
CA GLU A 142 8.13 -5.57 -7.65
C GLU A 142 9.45 -6.31 -7.92
N ALA A 143 9.58 -7.55 -7.43
CA ALA A 143 10.74 -8.39 -7.68
C ALA A 143 10.93 -8.70 -9.18
N CYS A 144 9.83 -8.98 -9.88
CA CYS A 144 9.84 -9.23 -11.33
C CYS A 144 10.21 -7.95 -12.10
N GLU A 145 9.65 -6.82 -11.70
CA GLU A 145 9.96 -5.51 -12.29
C GLU A 145 11.43 -5.16 -12.11
N HIS A 146 12.03 -5.44 -10.95
CA HIS A 146 13.45 -5.26 -10.72
C HIS A 146 14.30 -6.17 -11.62
N VAL A 147 13.93 -7.44 -11.79
CA VAL A 147 14.60 -8.36 -12.72
C VAL A 147 14.58 -7.79 -14.15
N PHE A 148 13.42 -7.29 -14.59
CA PHE A 148 13.29 -6.66 -15.91
C PHE A 148 14.05 -5.34 -16.02
N GLY A 149 14.08 -4.54 -14.96
CA GLY A 149 14.89 -3.31 -14.88
C GLY A 149 16.37 -3.60 -15.07
N GLU A 150 16.91 -4.57 -14.33
CA GLU A 150 18.30 -5.01 -14.49
C GLU A 150 18.57 -5.65 -15.85
N ALA A 151 17.61 -6.39 -16.42
CA ALA A 151 17.73 -6.93 -17.78
C ALA A 151 17.88 -5.83 -18.83
N ARG A 152 17.05 -4.78 -18.75
CA ARG A 152 17.12 -3.61 -19.64
C ARG A 152 18.43 -2.82 -19.50
N ARG A 153 19.10 -2.90 -18.34
CA ARG A 153 20.45 -2.33 -18.17
C ARG A 153 21.55 -3.15 -18.85
N ILE A 154 21.31 -4.43 -19.14
CA ILE A 154 22.24 -5.28 -19.89
C ILE A 154 22.00 -5.11 -21.39
N ILE A 155 20.76 -5.32 -21.83
CA ILE A 155 20.31 -5.15 -23.22
C ILE A 155 18.95 -4.46 -23.15
N LYS A 156 18.86 -3.23 -23.67
CA LYS A 156 17.65 -2.38 -23.55
C LYS A 156 16.42 -3.05 -24.14
N ASP A 157 16.53 -3.54 -25.37
CA ASP A 157 15.46 -4.18 -26.12
C ASP A 157 15.86 -5.64 -26.40
N PHE A 158 15.73 -6.49 -25.38
CA PHE A 158 16.17 -7.89 -25.43
C PHE A 158 15.11 -8.82 -26.02
N SER A 159 15.52 -9.81 -26.80
CA SER A 159 14.68 -10.95 -27.19
C SER A 159 14.60 -12.00 -26.08
N MET A 160 13.69 -12.97 -26.21
CA MET A 160 13.63 -14.08 -25.25
C MET A 160 14.95 -14.87 -25.19
N LEU A 161 15.65 -15.02 -26.32
CA LEU A 161 16.94 -15.70 -26.38
C LEU A 161 18.01 -14.93 -25.61
N ASP A 162 18.03 -13.60 -25.78
CA ASP A 162 18.91 -12.71 -25.01
C ASP A 162 18.64 -12.84 -23.51
N PHE A 163 17.36 -12.90 -23.11
CA PHE A 163 16.97 -13.08 -21.71
C PHE A 163 17.52 -14.39 -21.12
N ILE A 164 17.38 -15.50 -21.84
CA ILE A 164 17.89 -16.82 -21.41
C ILE A 164 19.42 -16.77 -21.25
N TYR A 165 20.14 -16.19 -22.22
CA TYR A 165 21.59 -16.11 -22.14
C TYR A 165 22.10 -15.12 -21.09
N MET A 166 21.31 -14.11 -20.71
CA MET A 166 21.69 -13.17 -19.65
C MET A 166 21.41 -13.67 -18.23
N VAL A 167 20.68 -14.79 -18.03
CA VAL A 167 20.34 -15.31 -16.69
C VAL A 167 21.55 -15.40 -15.75
N PRO A 168 22.73 -15.91 -16.14
CA PRO A 168 23.90 -15.95 -15.25
C PRO A 168 24.34 -14.54 -14.81
N LYS A 169 24.32 -13.56 -15.73
CA LYS A 169 24.69 -12.18 -15.47
C LYS A 169 23.66 -11.45 -14.62
N LEU A 170 22.37 -11.72 -14.85
CA LEU A 170 21.27 -11.23 -14.02
C LEU A 170 21.40 -11.71 -12.58
N ARG A 171 21.70 -13.00 -12.36
CA ARG A 171 21.91 -13.55 -11.01
C ARG A 171 22.99 -12.79 -10.24
N VAL A 172 24.11 -12.45 -10.89
CA VAL A 172 25.20 -11.68 -10.27
C VAL A 172 24.75 -10.24 -9.98
N LYS A 173 24.08 -9.58 -10.93
CA LYS A 173 23.57 -8.21 -10.77
C LYS A 173 22.54 -8.08 -9.65
N ILE A 174 21.57 -9.01 -9.60
CA ILE A 174 20.55 -9.04 -8.55
C ILE A 174 21.19 -9.28 -7.19
N ARG A 175 22.13 -10.25 -7.07
CA ARG A 175 22.88 -10.45 -5.82
C ARG A 175 23.67 -9.21 -5.40
N ALA A 176 24.29 -8.52 -6.35
CA ALA A 176 24.99 -7.28 -6.06
C ALA A 176 24.02 -6.16 -5.61
N ALA A 177 22.84 -6.07 -6.22
CA ALA A 177 21.79 -5.15 -5.81
C ALA A 177 21.27 -5.48 -4.39
N ILE A 178 21.07 -6.76 -4.08
CA ILE A 178 20.71 -7.23 -2.72
C ILE A 178 21.74 -6.76 -1.70
N LEU A 179 23.03 -7.05 -1.96
CA LEU A 179 24.11 -6.77 -1.02
C LEU A 179 24.45 -5.28 -0.89
N ARG A 180 24.11 -4.47 -1.89
CA ARG A 180 24.36 -3.02 -1.92
C ARG A 180 23.13 -2.19 -1.60
N GLY A 181 21.94 -2.80 -1.55
CA GLY A 181 20.65 -2.18 -1.31
C GLY A 181 20.51 -1.75 0.14
N LYS A 182 21.23 -0.71 0.54
CA LYS A 182 20.73 0.18 1.59
C LYS A 182 19.60 0.99 0.97
N ALA A 183 18.48 1.17 1.68
CA ALA A 183 17.38 1.99 1.20
C ALA A 183 17.91 3.32 0.67
N SER A 184 17.65 3.61 -0.62
CA SER A 184 17.84 4.95 -1.17
C SER A 184 16.99 5.93 -0.36
N ASP A 185 17.52 7.12 -0.10
CA ASP A 185 16.75 8.23 0.46
C ASP A 185 15.50 8.43 -0.42
N PRO A 186 14.27 8.45 0.13
CA PRO A 186 13.05 8.78 -0.61
C PRO A 186 13.14 10.11 -1.39
N LYS A 187 14.12 10.97 -1.06
CA LYS A 187 14.43 12.22 -1.76
C LYS A 187 15.38 12.07 -2.96
N GLU A 188 16.03 10.92 -3.16
CA GLU A 188 16.96 10.73 -4.29
C GLU A 188 16.27 10.27 -5.59
N ARG A 189 16.10 11.25 -6.49
CA ARG A 189 16.03 11.19 -7.98
C ARG A 189 15.00 10.21 -8.58
N ALA A 190 13.87 10.70 -9.10
CA ALA A 190 13.75 11.29 -10.45
C ALA A 190 14.04 10.34 -11.63
N ALA A 191 13.72 9.05 -11.55
CA ALA A 191 13.24 8.19 -12.65
C ALA A 191 13.21 6.72 -12.21
N GLY A 192 12.03 6.10 -12.27
CA GLY A 192 11.84 4.68 -11.99
C GLY A 192 11.42 4.34 -10.55
N TYR A 193 11.02 3.08 -10.38
CA TYR A 193 10.55 2.49 -9.13
C TYR A 193 11.61 2.59 -8.01
N THR A 194 11.22 3.07 -6.82
CA THR A 194 12.09 3.06 -5.63
C THR A 194 12.12 1.65 -5.05
N HIS A 195 13.19 0.92 -5.37
CA HIS A 195 13.38 -0.46 -4.94
C HIS A 195 13.78 -0.55 -3.47
N THR A 196 12.81 -0.61 -2.58
CA THR A 196 13.07 -0.92 -1.17
C THR A 196 13.28 -2.42 -0.96
N TYR A 197 12.88 -3.28 -1.91
CA TYR A 197 12.80 -4.75 -1.83
C TYR A 197 13.98 -5.48 -1.15
N PHE A 198 15.20 -4.93 -1.21
CA PHE A 198 16.40 -5.59 -0.70
C PHE A 198 16.90 -5.13 0.67
N ASP A 199 16.29 -4.12 1.27
CA ASP A 199 16.69 -3.67 2.60
C ASP A 199 16.12 -4.58 3.71
N SER A 200 16.88 -5.61 4.08
CA SER A 200 16.50 -6.49 5.19
C SER A 200 16.87 -5.93 6.58
N THR A 201 17.33 -4.68 6.67
CA THR A 201 17.81 -4.10 7.92
C THR A 201 16.63 -3.87 8.88
N GLY A 202 16.71 -4.43 10.09
CA GLY A 202 15.73 -4.20 11.14
C GLY A 202 14.41 -4.97 11.01
N ILE A 203 14.32 -5.97 10.12
CA ILE A 203 13.14 -6.85 10.03
C ILE A 203 13.08 -7.78 11.25
N ASP A 204 12.01 -7.66 12.05
CA ASP A 204 11.71 -8.60 13.13
C ASP A 204 10.93 -9.81 12.59
N VAL A 205 11.68 -10.85 12.23
CA VAL A 205 11.12 -12.10 11.68
C VAL A 205 10.23 -12.83 12.69
N LEU A 206 10.52 -12.68 14.00
CA LEU A 206 9.73 -13.35 15.04
C LEU A 206 8.37 -12.67 15.20
N ALA A 207 8.34 -11.34 15.21
CA ALA A 207 7.08 -10.58 15.21
C ALA A 207 6.23 -10.91 13.97
N LEU A 208 6.84 -11.05 12.80
CA LEU A 208 6.17 -11.40 11.53
C LEU A 208 5.81 -12.90 11.42
N SER A 209 6.16 -13.70 12.41
CA SER A 209 5.71 -15.10 12.54
C SER A 209 4.68 -15.26 13.67
N THR A 210 4.28 -14.16 14.29
CA THR A 210 3.31 -14.13 15.40
C THR A 210 1.99 -13.60 14.90
N PHE A 211 0.94 -14.41 15.01
CA PHE A 211 -0.38 -14.12 14.45
C PHE A 211 -1.42 -13.90 15.55
N PRO A 212 -2.41 -13.02 15.35
CA PRO A 212 -3.51 -12.84 16.29
C PRO A 212 -4.34 -14.13 16.39
N ASN A 213 -4.77 -14.45 17.61
CA ASN A 213 -5.70 -15.56 17.86
C ASN A 213 -7.13 -15.18 17.42
N ASN A 214 -8.10 -16.10 17.53
CA ASN A 214 -9.47 -15.81 17.08
C ASN A 214 -10.14 -14.68 17.87
N ASP A 215 -9.93 -14.62 19.18
CA ASP A 215 -10.49 -13.57 20.05
C ASP A 215 -9.85 -12.22 19.72
N ASP A 216 -8.52 -12.20 19.49
CA ASP A 216 -7.81 -11.00 19.03
C ASP A 216 -8.37 -10.50 17.69
N ILE A 217 -8.61 -11.42 16.73
CA ILE A 217 -9.16 -11.06 15.42
C ILE A 217 -10.57 -10.49 15.56
N GLU A 218 -11.42 -11.08 16.40
CA GLU A 218 -12.77 -10.57 16.64
C GLU A 218 -12.73 -9.17 17.25
N GLN A 219 -11.86 -8.94 18.24
CA GLN A 219 -11.66 -7.62 18.83
C GLN A 219 -11.15 -6.59 17.81
N ILE A 220 -10.14 -6.96 17.00
CA ILE A 220 -9.60 -6.10 15.94
C ILE A 220 -10.68 -5.76 14.91
N ALA A 221 -11.52 -6.72 14.55
CA ALA A 221 -12.62 -6.50 13.62
C ALA A 221 -13.66 -5.51 14.19
N CYS A 222 -14.02 -5.63 15.47
CA CYS A 222 -14.90 -4.67 16.13
C CYS A 222 -14.28 -3.27 16.15
N GLN A 223 -13.02 -3.13 16.55
CA GLN A 223 -12.33 -1.84 16.58
C GLN A 223 -12.25 -1.20 15.19
N ALA A 224 -11.88 -1.98 14.17
CA ALA A 224 -11.81 -1.50 12.79
C ALA A 224 -13.19 -1.02 12.27
N SER A 225 -14.28 -1.67 12.70
CA SER A 225 -15.65 -1.25 12.36
C SER A 225 -16.01 0.07 13.03
N GLU A 226 -15.73 0.21 14.33
CA GLU A 226 -15.98 1.45 15.09
C GLU A 226 -15.19 2.64 14.52
N GLU A 227 -13.94 2.41 14.12
CA GLU A 227 -13.11 3.42 13.46
C GLU A 227 -13.66 3.80 12.09
N ALA A 228 -14.09 2.82 11.29
CA ALA A 228 -14.70 3.09 9.98
C ALA A 228 -16.00 3.89 10.12
N ASP A 229 -16.86 3.54 11.08
CA ASP A 229 -18.08 4.28 11.39
C ASP A 229 -17.75 5.72 11.81
N THR A 230 -16.77 5.90 12.69
CA THR A 230 -16.32 7.23 13.11
C THR A 230 -15.88 8.07 11.91
N VAL A 231 -15.08 7.50 11.01
CA VAL A 231 -14.56 8.14 9.81
C VAL A 231 -15.69 8.52 8.83
N VAL A 232 -16.70 7.66 8.66
CA VAL A 232 -17.88 7.95 7.83
C VAL A 232 -18.77 9.03 8.46
N LEU A 233 -18.89 9.03 9.79
CA LEU A 233 -19.77 9.90 10.56
C LEU A 233 -19.18 11.27 10.90
N ILE A 234 -17.94 11.61 10.49
CA ILE A 234 -17.34 12.95 10.74
C ILE A 234 -18.21 14.10 10.19
N LYS A 235 -19.18 13.83 9.29
CA LYS A 235 -20.18 14.79 8.82
C LYS A 235 -21.53 14.82 9.56
N CYS A 236 -21.80 13.92 10.49
CA CYS A 236 -23.13 13.83 11.14
C CYS A 236 -23.29 14.70 12.39
N ALA A 237 -22.25 15.39 12.85
CA ALA A 237 -22.41 16.40 13.88
C ALA A 237 -22.95 17.70 13.23
N PRO A 238 -24.19 18.13 13.52
CA PRO A 238 -24.65 19.44 13.11
C PRO A 238 -23.74 20.48 13.76
N GLN A 239 -23.22 21.40 12.95
CA GLN A 239 -22.60 22.62 13.44
C GLN A 239 -23.69 23.40 14.19
N CYS A 240 -23.70 23.30 15.52
CA CYS A 240 -24.49 24.15 16.39
C CYS A 240 -23.88 25.54 16.50
#